data_AF-A0A1F9CHQ5-F1
#
_entry.id   AF-A0A1F9CHQ5-F1
#
_cell.length_a   1.000
_cell.length_b   1.000
_cell.length_c   1.000
_cell.angle_alpha   90.00
_cell.angle_beta   90.00
_cell.angle_gamma   90.00
#
_symmetry.space_group_name_H-M   'P 1'
#
loop_
_entity.id
_entity.type
_entity.pdbx_description
1 polymer ?
#
loop_
_entity_poly.entity_id
_entity_poly.type
_entity_poly.pdbx_seq_one_letter_code
_entity_poly.pdbx_strand_id
1 'polypeptide(L)'
;MLTRLKRIGLAVALALAACATGTHPITPSDVIGGGPAMETSLLVKRECSLSGGGRVYLLPVGEYHPTQVDSHGVFYAAPSGVTEKRGDTERTIPGGIHFPNSGGQYYSFLSMWVALWEGDISKLPLPDECWKPYGSTVSLTRNGRELVP
;
A
#
# COMPACT_ATOMS: atom_id res chain seq x y z
N MET A 1 -46.64 34.53 10.97
CA MET A 1 -46.59 34.13 9.55
C MET A 1 -45.27 33.40 9.34
N LEU A 2 -45.28 32.10 9.64
CA LEU A 2 -44.19 31.16 9.37
C LEU A 2 -44.09 30.91 7.86
N THR A 3 -42.91 30.45 7.44
CA THR A 3 -42.57 29.71 6.21
C THR A 3 -41.79 30.46 5.12
N ARG A 4 -40.70 29.79 4.68
CA ARG A 4 -39.96 29.96 3.41
C ARG A 4 -38.59 30.68 3.41
N LEU A 5 -37.79 30.61 4.47
CA LEU A 5 -36.34 30.90 4.37
C LEU A 5 -35.47 29.93 5.18
N LYS A 6 -35.65 28.63 4.98
CA LYS A 6 -34.72 27.59 5.45
C LYS A 6 -34.76 26.43 4.46
N ARG A 7 -33.97 26.50 3.38
CA ARG A 7 -33.72 25.33 2.48
C ARG A 7 -32.66 25.54 1.40
N ILE A 8 -31.99 26.69 1.34
CA ILE A 8 -30.94 26.92 0.36
C ILE A 8 -29.76 27.52 1.13
N GLY A 9 -28.70 26.74 1.30
CA GLY A 9 -27.55 27.10 2.11
C GLY A 9 -26.88 25.94 2.84
N LEU A 10 -27.35 24.70 2.64
CA LEU A 10 -26.67 23.48 3.05
C LEU A 10 -26.16 22.73 1.81
N ALA A 11 -25.27 23.36 1.05
CA ALA A 11 -24.64 22.73 -0.11
C ALA A 11 -23.30 23.34 -0.53
N VAL A 12 -22.59 24.05 0.36
CA VAL A 12 -21.20 24.48 0.10
C VAL A 12 -20.42 24.45 1.41
N ALA A 13 -20.18 23.24 1.90
CA ALA A 13 -19.25 23.00 3.02
C ALA A 13 -18.52 21.67 2.78
N LEU A 14 -17.88 21.55 1.61
CA LEU A 14 -17.01 20.42 1.25
C LEU A 14 -16.08 20.83 0.10
N ALA A 15 -15.28 21.85 0.37
CA ALA A 15 -14.07 22.10 -0.40
C ALA A 15 -13.11 22.83 0.54
N LEU A 16 -11.83 22.48 0.48
CA LEU A 16 -10.72 23.07 1.24
C LEU A 16 -10.39 22.40 2.59
N ALA A 17 -10.10 21.11 2.56
CA ALA A 17 -9.14 20.49 3.47
C ALA A 17 -8.67 19.14 2.92
N ALA A 18 -7.88 19.15 1.84
CA ALA A 18 -7.13 17.98 1.40
C ALA A 18 -5.80 18.42 0.79
N CYS A 19 -4.97 19.08 1.58
CA CYS A 19 -3.53 18.85 1.48
C CYS A 19 -3.26 17.52 2.20
N ALA A 20 -3.78 16.43 1.65
CA ALA A 20 -3.61 15.09 2.18
C ALA A 20 -2.84 14.30 1.12
N THR A 21 -1.74 13.71 1.53
CA THR A 21 -1.00 12.65 0.83
C THR A 21 -1.95 11.84 -0.06
N GLY A 22 -1.84 12.04 -1.38
CA GLY A 22 -2.87 11.74 -2.36
C GLY A 22 -3.01 10.25 -2.67
N THR A 23 -3.55 9.48 -1.72
CA THR A 23 -3.99 8.11 -1.96
C THR A 23 -5.48 8.09 -2.32
N HIS A 24 -5.88 7.13 -3.16
CA HIS A 24 -7.28 6.81 -3.39
C HIS A 24 -7.49 5.29 -3.44
N PRO A 25 -8.71 4.79 -3.16
CA PRO A 25 -9.04 3.38 -3.38
C PRO A 25 -8.80 2.97 -4.83
N ILE A 26 -8.39 1.72 -5.04
CA ILE A 26 -8.23 1.18 -6.39
C ILE A 26 -9.55 1.17 -7.16
N THR A 27 -9.48 1.50 -8.44
CA THR A 27 -10.59 1.58 -9.39
C THR A 27 -10.26 0.81 -10.67
N PRO A 28 -11.27 0.47 -11.51
CA PRO A 28 -11.03 -0.20 -12.79
C PRO A 28 -10.15 0.58 -13.78
N SER A 29 -9.98 1.88 -13.59
CA SER A 29 -9.12 2.72 -14.44
C SER A 29 -7.65 2.71 -14.02
N ASP A 30 -7.32 2.19 -12.84
CA ASP A 30 -5.94 2.16 -12.36
C ASP A 30 -5.13 1.09 -13.07
N VAL A 31 -3.90 1.45 -13.46
CA VAL A 31 -3.03 0.60 -14.27
C VAL A 31 -1.64 0.45 -13.64
N ILE A 32 -1.07 -0.75 -13.76
CA ILE A 32 0.30 -1.06 -13.36
C ILE A 32 0.91 -2.10 -14.32
N GLY A 33 2.18 -1.91 -14.69
CA GLY A 33 2.87 -2.84 -15.60
C GLY A 33 2.14 -3.04 -16.95
N GLY A 34 1.50 -1.99 -17.47
CA GLY A 34 0.79 -2.04 -18.75
C GLY A 34 -0.57 -2.75 -18.76
N GLY A 35 -1.20 -2.98 -17.61
CA GLY A 35 -2.56 -3.54 -17.52
C GLY A 35 -3.32 -3.08 -16.26
N PRO A 36 -4.59 -3.47 -16.10
CA PRO A 36 -5.40 -3.07 -14.95
C PRO A 36 -4.77 -3.54 -13.63
N ALA A 37 -4.64 -2.63 -12.67
CA ALA A 37 -4.04 -2.94 -11.38
C ALA A 37 -4.85 -3.99 -10.62
N MET A 38 -6.19 -4.00 -10.75
CA MET A 38 -7.07 -4.98 -10.11
C MET A 38 -6.85 -6.43 -10.58
N GLU A 39 -6.23 -6.64 -11.74
CA GLU A 39 -5.88 -7.97 -12.26
C GLU A 39 -4.54 -8.49 -11.71
N THR A 40 -3.88 -7.71 -10.85
CA THR A 40 -2.56 -8.05 -10.33
C THR A 40 -2.60 -8.42 -8.86
N SER A 41 -1.62 -9.22 -8.43
CA SER A 41 -1.34 -9.51 -7.02
C SER A 41 0.16 -9.62 -6.80
N LEU A 42 0.62 -9.49 -5.56
CA LEU A 42 1.99 -9.83 -5.19
C LEU A 42 1.99 -11.14 -4.43
N LEU A 43 2.78 -12.11 -4.89
CA LEU A 43 3.03 -13.35 -4.18
C LEU A 43 4.31 -13.21 -3.36
N VAL A 44 4.16 -13.20 -2.03
CA VAL A 44 5.27 -13.25 -1.08
C VAL A 44 5.54 -14.71 -0.71
N LYS A 45 6.67 -15.25 -1.15
CA LYS A 45 7.04 -16.68 -1.05
C LYS A 45 7.78 -17.02 0.25
N ARG A 46 8.35 -16.03 0.94
CA ARG A 46 9.05 -16.17 2.23
C ARG A 46 8.78 -14.94 3.08
N GLU A 47 8.82 -15.11 4.40
CA GLU A 47 8.70 -13.98 5.32
C GLU A 47 9.84 -12.99 5.09
N CYS A 48 9.51 -11.70 5.09
CA CYS A 48 10.47 -10.61 4.99
C CYS A 48 10.50 -9.83 6.30
N SER A 49 11.70 -9.61 6.85
CA SER A 49 11.89 -8.84 8.07
C SER A 49 12.54 -7.50 7.75
N LEU A 50 12.01 -6.42 8.31
CA LEU A 50 12.49 -5.06 8.11
C LEU A 50 12.70 -4.38 9.46
N SER A 51 13.91 -3.88 9.71
CA SER A 51 14.21 -3.12 10.93
C SER A 51 14.24 -1.62 10.63
N GLY A 52 13.55 -0.82 11.45
CA GLY A 52 13.54 0.63 11.29
C GLY A 52 12.91 1.34 12.50
N GLY A 53 13.50 2.46 12.93
CA GLY A 53 12.94 3.28 14.02
C GLY A 53 12.79 2.55 15.37
N GLY A 54 13.66 1.59 15.66
CA GLY A 54 13.58 0.75 16.87
C GLY A 54 12.45 -0.30 16.84
N ARG A 55 11.92 -0.58 15.66
CA ARG A 55 10.88 -1.59 15.42
C ARG A 55 11.37 -2.61 14.40
N VAL A 56 10.80 -3.80 14.46
CA VAL A 56 10.95 -4.84 13.44
C VAL A 56 9.58 -5.13 12.86
N TYR A 57 9.49 -5.20 11.54
CA TYR A 57 8.27 -5.50 10.82
C TYR A 57 8.42 -6.80 10.05
N LEU A 58 7.43 -7.68 10.12
CA LEU A 58 7.40 -8.95 9.39
C LEU A 58 6.26 -8.94 8.39
N LEU A 59 6.61 -9.12 7.11
CA LEU A 59 5.66 -9.34 6.03
C LEU A 59 5.35 -10.83 5.94
N PRO A 60 4.10 -11.25 6.16
CA PRO A 60 3.72 -12.65 6.08
C PRO A 60 3.83 -13.20 4.65
N VAL A 61 4.06 -14.51 4.55
CA VAL A 61 3.92 -15.26 3.30
C VAL A 61 2.46 -15.21 2.84
N GLY A 62 2.23 -15.04 1.55
CA GLY A 62 0.89 -15.11 0.97
C GLY A 62 0.71 -14.26 -0.28
N GLU A 63 -0.53 -14.26 -0.77
CA GLU A 63 -0.96 -13.41 -1.88
C GLU A 63 -1.49 -12.08 -1.35
N TYR A 64 -1.01 -10.99 -1.93
CA TYR A 64 -1.33 -9.63 -1.53
C TYR A 64 -2.10 -8.98 -2.66
N HIS A 65 -3.26 -8.40 -2.34
CA HIS A 65 -4.14 -7.78 -3.32
C HIS A 65 -4.05 -6.25 -3.27
N PRO A 66 -4.18 -5.58 -4.42
CA PRO A 66 -4.13 -4.13 -4.49
C PRO A 66 -5.35 -3.52 -3.80
N THR A 67 -5.15 -2.40 -3.12
CA THR A 67 -6.18 -1.75 -2.29
C THR A 67 -6.28 -0.26 -2.55
N GLN A 68 -5.13 0.41 -2.74
CA GLN A 68 -5.04 1.85 -2.93
C GLN A 68 -3.98 2.16 -3.97
N VAL A 69 -4.04 3.38 -4.50
CA VAL A 69 -3.09 3.93 -5.46
C VAL A 69 -2.70 5.33 -5.02
N ASP A 70 -1.43 5.70 -5.23
CA ASP A 70 -0.97 7.08 -5.18
C ASP A 70 -0.26 7.47 -6.48
N SER A 71 0.24 8.70 -6.54
CA SER A 71 1.03 9.19 -7.68
C SER A 71 2.28 8.37 -7.99
N HIS A 72 2.72 7.49 -7.08
CA HIS A 72 3.98 6.75 -7.17
C HIS A 72 3.80 5.24 -7.35
N GLY A 73 2.59 4.69 -7.21
CA GLY A 73 2.39 3.26 -7.33
C GLY A 73 1.14 2.73 -6.65
N VAL A 74 1.10 1.42 -6.48
CA VAL A 74 -0.04 0.67 -5.99
C VAL A 74 0.30 0.04 -4.64
N PHE A 75 -0.63 0.14 -3.69
CA PHE A 75 -0.54 -0.48 -2.37
C PHE A 75 -1.22 -1.85 -2.38
N TYR A 76 -0.43 -2.89 -2.21
CA TYR A 76 -0.89 -4.26 -2.02
C TYR A 76 -0.94 -4.59 -0.53
N ALA A 77 -2.07 -5.03 -0.02
CA ALA A 77 -2.27 -5.33 1.39
C ALA A 77 -1.86 -6.77 1.72
N ALA A 78 -1.17 -6.95 2.85
CA ALA A 78 -0.87 -8.26 3.40
C ALA A 78 -2.18 -8.95 3.82
N PRO A 79 -2.33 -10.27 3.57
CA PRO A 79 -3.59 -10.98 3.81
C PRO A 79 -4.00 -10.97 5.29
N SER A 80 -3.03 -10.95 6.20
CA SER A 80 -3.23 -10.92 7.65
C SER A 80 -2.70 -9.64 8.29
N GLY A 81 -2.33 -8.61 7.51
CA GLY A 81 -1.58 -7.46 8.00
C GLY A 81 -0.09 -7.74 8.24
N VAL A 82 0.63 -6.70 8.66
CA VAL A 82 2.08 -6.74 8.98
C VAL A 82 2.25 -6.88 10.48
N THR A 83 3.13 -7.78 10.90
CA THR A 83 3.51 -7.88 12.31
C THR A 83 4.53 -6.79 12.64
N GLU A 84 4.27 -5.98 13.65
CA GLU A 84 5.20 -5.01 14.21
C GLU A 84 5.68 -5.47 15.60
N LYS A 85 6.99 -5.48 15.80
CA LYS A 85 7.67 -5.81 17.06
C LYS A 85 8.43 -4.61 17.61
N ARG A 86 8.32 -4.38 18.92
CA ARG A 86 9.08 -3.35 19.66
C ARG A 86 9.46 -3.90 21.03
N GLY A 87 10.72 -4.33 21.19
CA GLY A 87 11.14 -5.10 22.36
C GLY A 87 10.33 -6.40 22.44
N ASP A 88 9.74 -6.67 23.61
CA ASP A 88 8.90 -7.86 23.84
C ASP A 88 7.43 -7.68 23.42
N THR A 89 7.07 -6.50 22.89
CA THR A 89 5.70 -6.23 22.42
C THR A 89 5.57 -6.54 20.94
N GLU A 90 4.51 -7.26 20.59
CA GLU A 90 4.13 -7.59 19.22
C GLU A 90 2.67 -7.21 18.96
N ARG A 91 2.39 -6.67 17.78
CA ARG A 91 1.02 -6.43 17.29
C ARG A 91 0.94 -6.58 15.78
N THR A 92 -0.25 -6.88 15.29
CA THR A 92 -0.57 -6.86 13.86
C THR A 92 -1.17 -5.51 13.49
N ILE A 93 -0.65 -4.89 12.43
CA ILE A 93 -1.13 -3.60 11.90
C ILE A 93 -1.46 -3.72 10.41
N PRO A 94 -2.36 -2.89 9.86
CA PRO A 94 -2.56 -2.83 8.43
C PRO A 94 -1.24 -2.46 7.72
N GLY A 95 -0.93 -3.17 6.65
CA GLY A 95 0.32 -2.98 5.92
C GLY A 95 0.43 -3.93 4.74
N GLY A 96 1.52 -3.81 4.01
CA GLY A 96 1.85 -4.68 2.90
C GLY A 96 2.97 -4.09 2.06
N ILE A 97 2.86 -4.18 0.74
CA ILE A 97 3.91 -3.75 -0.20
C ILE A 97 3.37 -2.65 -1.12
N HIS A 98 4.11 -1.55 -1.24
CA HIS A 98 3.92 -0.52 -2.24
C HIS A 98 4.79 -0.89 -3.44
N PHE A 99 4.13 -1.11 -4.58
CA PHE A 99 4.78 -1.42 -5.85
C PHE A 99 4.87 -0.15 -6.70
N PRO A 100 6.08 0.30 -7.05
CA PRO A 100 6.27 1.56 -7.75
C PRO A 100 5.82 1.49 -9.21
N ASN A 101 5.25 2.58 -9.73
CA ASN A 101 4.83 2.69 -11.14
C ASN A 101 5.90 3.34 -12.06
N SER A 102 7.01 3.83 -11.51
CA SER A 102 8.09 4.49 -12.25
C SER A 102 9.45 4.38 -11.55
N GLY A 103 10.53 4.30 -12.35
CA GLY A 103 11.92 4.25 -11.87
C GLY A 103 12.54 5.65 -11.63
N GLY A 104 13.55 5.76 -10.77
CA GLY A 104 14.43 6.95 -10.68
C GLY A 104 14.24 7.93 -9.50
N GLN A 105 13.37 7.66 -8.52
CA GLN A 105 13.16 8.49 -7.30
C GLN A 105 13.07 7.62 -6.03
N TYR A 106 13.01 8.24 -4.83
CA TYR A 106 12.93 7.50 -3.55
C TYR A 106 11.71 6.57 -3.46
N TYR A 107 10.62 6.88 -4.17
CA TYR A 107 9.43 6.04 -4.30
C TYR A 107 9.48 5.05 -5.48
N SER A 108 10.64 4.87 -6.09
CA SER A 108 10.84 3.94 -7.22
C SER A 108 11.30 2.56 -6.80
N PHE A 109 11.41 2.31 -5.50
CA PHE A 109 11.79 1.01 -4.95
C PHE A 109 10.57 0.33 -4.34
N LEU A 110 10.54 -1.00 -4.49
CA LEU A 110 9.60 -1.83 -3.75
C LEU A 110 9.74 -1.51 -2.26
N SER A 111 8.65 -1.13 -1.62
CA SER A 111 8.67 -0.66 -0.23
C SER A 111 7.60 -1.39 0.57
N MET A 112 7.87 -1.69 1.83
CA MET A 112 6.80 -2.06 2.75
C MET A 112 6.05 -0.79 3.15
N TRP A 113 4.71 -0.84 3.13
CA TRP A 113 3.89 0.19 3.75
C TRP A 113 3.24 -0.33 5.02
N VAL A 114 3.12 0.53 6.02
CA VAL A 114 2.37 0.26 7.25
C VAL A 114 1.50 1.47 7.59
N ALA A 115 0.26 1.19 7.99
CA ALA A 115 -0.62 2.20 8.54
C ALA A 115 -0.19 2.49 9.99
N LEU A 116 0.15 3.75 10.24
CA LEU A 116 0.40 4.29 11.56
C LEU A 116 -0.90 4.90 12.12
N TRP A 117 -0.78 5.56 13.27
CA TRP A 117 -1.89 6.27 13.89
C TRP A 117 -2.40 7.40 12.98
N GLU A 118 -3.68 7.74 13.09
CA GLU A 118 -4.31 8.88 12.40
C GLU A 118 -4.30 8.83 10.85
N GLY A 119 -4.15 7.64 10.28
CA GLY A 119 -4.18 7.47 8.81
C GLY A 119 -2.85 7.78 8.13
N ASP A 120 -1.79 8.04 8.90
CA ASP A 120 -0.44 8.18 8.37
C ASP A 120 0.06 6.85 7.80
N ILE A 121 0.73 6.92 6.65
CA ILE A 121 1.38 5.76 6.02
C ILE A 121 2.88 5.98 6.06
N SER A 122 3.60 5.01 6.63
CA SER A 122 5.06 4.94 6.48
C SER A 122 5.42 3.99 5.37
N LYS A 123 6.37 4.41 4.51
CA LYS A 123 7.00 3.56 3.50
C LYS A 123 8.44 3.28 3.92
N LEU A 124 8.77 2.01 4.06
CA LEU A 124 10.10 1.53 4.42
C LEU A 124 10.66 0.75 3.21
N PRO A 125 11.81 1.15 2.64
CA PRO A 125 12.40 0.43 1.51
C PRO A 125 12.58 -1.05 1.85
N LEU A 126 12.19 -1.94 0.94
CA LEU A 126 12.41 -3.37 1.15
C LEU A 126 13.92 -3.68 1.06
N PRO A 127 14.48 -4.43 2.03
CA PRO A 127 15.85 -4.93 1.93
C PRO A 127 16.03 -5.74 0.65
N ASP A 128 17.22 -5.67 0.07
CA ASP A 128 17.55 -6.36 -1.17
C ASP A 128 17.26 -7.87 -1.10
N GLU A 129 17.49 -8.52 0.05
CA GLU A 129 17.16 -9.94 0.24
C GLU A 129 15.66 -10.27 0.09
N CYS A 130 14.79 -9.28 0.26
CA CYS A 130 13.34 -9.43 0.17
C CYS A 130 12.83 -9.33 -1.27
N TRP A 131 13.61 -8.78 -2.22
CA TRP A 131 13.11 -8.54 -3.58
C TRP A 131 14.06 -8.91 -4.73
N LYS A 132 15.36 -9.15 -4.50
CA LYS A 132 16.34 -9.48 -5.55
C LYS A 132 16.15 -10.89 -6.17
N PRO A 133 16.63 -11.13 -7.42
CA PRO A 133 15.93 -11.95 -8.42
C PRO A 133 16.22 -13.46 -8.43
N TYR A 134 17.11 -13.99 -7.58
CA TYR A 134 17.34 -15.44 -7.55
C TYR A 134 16.37 -16.13 -6.59
N GLY A 135 15.28 -16.67 -7.14
CA GLY A 135 14.21 -17.30 -6.36
C GLY A 135 13.33 -16.27 -5.64
N SER A 136 12.94 -15.22 -6.37
CA SER A 136 12.30 -13.99 -5.88
C SER A 136 11.31 -14.23 -4.74
N THR A 137 11.61 -13.64 -3.59
CA THR A 137 10.75 -13.69 -2.40
C THR A 137 9.43 -12.96 -2.63
N VAL A 138 9.38 -11.98 -3.53
CA VAL A 138 8.16 -11.28 -3.95
C VAL A 138 8.05 -11.33 -5.47
N SER A 139 6.88 -11.71 -5.97
CA SER A 139 6.61 -11.80 -7.40
C SER A 139 5.31 -11.12 -7.76
N LEU A 140 5.32 -10.24 -8.77
CA LEU A 140 4.10 -9.70 -9.35
C LEU A 140 3.42 -10.77 -10.20
N THR A 141 2.14 -11.01 -9.95
CA THR A 141 1.32 -11.88 -10.77
C THR A 141 0.23 -11.06 -11.46
N ARG A 142 -0.21 -11.52 -12.63
CA ARG A 142 -1.40 -11.02 -13.31
C ARG A 142 -2.29 -12.19 -13.67
N ASN A 143 -3.55 -12.15 -13.26
CA ASN A 143 -4.51 -13.25 -13.46
C ASN A 143 -3.93 -14.60 -12.98
N GLY A 144 -3.24 -14.59 -11.83
CA GLY A 144 -2.61 -15.77 -11.21
C GLY A 144 -1.35 -16.28 -11.92
N ARG A 145 -0.86 -15.60 -12.96
CA ARG A 145 0.40 -15.94 -13.63
C ARG A 145 1.49 -15.00 -13.16
N GLU A 146 2.57 -15.57 -12.64
CA GLU A 146 3.78 -14.81 -12.30
C GLU A 146 4.30 -14.09 -13.55
N LEU A 147 4.37 -12.77 -13.47
CA LEU A 147 5.09 -11.96 -14.42
C LEU A 147 6.57 -12.17 -14.08
N VAL A 148 7.25 -12.98 -14.88
CA VAL A 148 8.68 -13.28 -14.71
C VAL A 148 9.44 -11.95 -14.58
N PRO A 149 10.41 -11.82 -13.65
CA PRO A 149 11.31 -10.68 -13.59
C PRO A 149 11.99 -10.38 -14.93
#